data_AF-A0A969CXJ1-F1
#
_entry.id   AF-A0A969CXJ1-F1
#
_cell.length_a   1.000
_cell.length_b   1.000
_cell.length_c   1.000
_cell.angle_alpha   90.00
_cell.angle_beta   90.00
_cell.angle_gamma   90.00
#
_symmetry.space_group_name_H-M   'P 1'
#
loop_
_entity.id
_entity.type
_entity.pdbx_description
1 polymer ?
#
loop_
_entity_poly.entity_id
_entity_poly.type
_entity_poly.pdbx_seq_one_letter_code
_entity_poly.pdbx_strand_id
1 'polypeptide(L)' 'MSTNKVRKAIIPAAGFGTRLFPATKVFKKEFFPIVDRDGRTKPIILLIVEEAISAGIEEIGIIIQSSDRNLLK' A
#
# COMPACT_ATOMS: atom_id res chain seq x y z
N MET A 1 7.47 32.80 -3.57
CA MET A 1 8.03 31.44 -3.38
C MET A 1 7.30 30.51 -4.33
N SER A 2 7.96 29.88 -5.29
CA SER A 2 7.34 28.80 -6.07
C SER A 2 7.20 27.58 -5.17
N THR A 3 6.01 27.39 -4.62
CA THR A 3 5.71 26.18 -3.85
C THR A 3 5.62 25.02 -4.83
N ASN A 4 6.71 24.25 -4.99
CA ASN A 4 6.67 22.98 -5.70
C ASN A 4 5.68 22.07 -4.96
N LYS A 5 4.46 21.98 -5.49
CA LYS A 5 3.40 21.15 -4.92
C LYS A 5 3.85 19.69 -5.01
N VAL A 6 3.73 18.95 -3.92
CA VAL A 6 4.03 17.51 -3.91
C VAL A 6 2.96 16.80 -4.74
N ARG A 7 3.39 16.04 -5.76
CA ARG A 7 2.48 15.30 -6.67
C ARG A 7 2.79 13.81 -6.77
N LYS A 8 3.88 13.35 -6.15
CA LYS A 8 4.34 11.97 -6.23
C LYS A 8 4.52 11.38 -4.84
N ALA A 9 4.12 10.13 -4.66
CA ALA A 9 4.33 9.37 -3.43
C ALA A 9 4.93 7.99 -3.72
N ILE A 10 5.67 7.47 -2.74
CA ILE A 10 6.22 6.11 -2.78
C ILE A 10 5.68 5.35 -1.56
N ILE A 11 5.10 4.18 -1.78
CA ILE A 11 4.61 3.28 -0.74
C ILE A 11 5.52 2.05 -0.67
N PRO A 12 6.31 1.88 0.41
CA PRO A 12 7.14 0.70 0.60
C PRO A 12 6.30 -0.49 1.08
N ALA A 13 6.09 -1.47 0.21
CA ALA A 13 5.39 -2.74 0.46
C ALA A 13 6.31 -3.97 0.25
N ALA A 14 7.60 -3.81 0.50
CA ALA A 14 8.64 -4.84 0.25
C ALA A 14 9.04 -5.63 1.51
N GLY A 15 8.21 -5.64 2.55
CA GLY A 15 8.50 -6.34 3.80
C GLY A 15 8.17 -7.84 3.76
N PHE A 16 8.91 -8.66 4.51
CA PHE A 16 8.65 -10.10 4.65
C PHE A 16 7.50 -10.44 5.60
N GLY A 17 7.00 -9.48 6.40
CA GLY A 17 5.84 -9.69 7.27
C GLY A 17 6.05 -10.71 8.41
N THR A 18 7.29 -10.93 8.87
CA THR A 18 7.65 -12.02 9.80
C THR A 18 6.91 -12.02 11.13
N ARG A 19 6.45 -10.87 11.62
CA ARG A 19 5.66 -10.75 12.86
C ARG A 19 4.25 -11.33 12.76
N LEU A 20 3.75 -11.53 11.54
CA LEU A 20 2.43 -12.05 11.24
C LEU A 20 2.51 -13.42 10.54
N PHE A 21 3.65 -14.11 10.68
CA PHE A 21 3.81 -15.48 10.22
C PHE A 21 2.93 -16.42 11.09
N PRO A 22 2.25 -17.43 10.53
CA PRO A 22 2.33 -17.91 9.14
C PRO A 22 1.41 -17.21 8.14
N ALA A 23 0.51 -16.33 8.57
CA ALA A 23 -0.45 -15.66 7.68
C ALA A 23 0.25 -14.90 6.53
N THR A 24 1.38 -14.27 6.83
CA THR A 24 2.18 -13.54 5.83
C THR A 24 2.93 -14.38 4.80
N LYS A 25 2.94 -15.71 4.97
CA LYS A 25 3.49 -16.64 3.98
C LYS A 25 2.61 -16.72 2.73
N VAL A 26 1.30 -16.56 2.87
CA VAL A 26 0.31 -16.73 1.79
C VAL A 26 -0.17 -15.38 1.27
N PHE A 27 -0.38 -14.41 2.17
CA PHE A 27 -0.84 -13.06 1.83
C PHE A 27 0.11 -12.01 2.37
N LYS A 28 0.49 -10.99 1.59
CA LYS A 28 1.29 -9.89 2.14
C LYS A 28 0.46 -9.11 3.14
N LYS A 29 1.11 -8.59 4.20
CA LYS A 29 0.43 -7.86 5.27
C LYS A 29 -0.30 -6.61 4.75
N GLU A 30 0.21 -6.00 3.69
CA GLU A 30 -0.38 -4.82 3.05
C GLU A 30 -1.72 -5.12 2.38
N PHE A 31 -2.02 -6.39 2.09
CA PHE A 31 -3.32 -6.83 1.57
C PHE A 31 -4.27 -7.34 2.64
N PHE A 32 -3.87 -7.34 3.93
CA PHE A 32 -4.78 -7.81 4.97
C PHE A 32 -6.03 -6.92 5.03
N PRO A 33 -7.22 -7.54 5.14
CA PRO A 33 -8.47 -6.82 5.22
C PRO A 33 -8.56 -6.09 6.56
N ILE A 34 -8.92 -4.82 6.52
CA ILE A 34 -9.25 -4.01 7.69
C ILE A 34 -10.60 -3.33 7.48
N VAL A 35 -11.37 -3.22 8.55
CA VAL A 35 -12.63 -2.46 8.55
C VAL A 35 -12.28 -0.98 8.65
N ASP A 36 -12.70 -0.21 7.65
CA ASP A 36 -12.51 1.23 7.62
C ASP A 36 -13.57 1.97 8.46
N ARG A 37 -13.49 3.31 8.48
CA ARG A 37 -14.41 4.15 9.26
C ARG A 37 -15.86 4.08 8.78
N ASP A 38 -16.09 3.66 7.55
CA ASP A 38 -17.41 3.49 6.95
C ASP A 38 -17.96 2.07 7.15
N GLY A 39 -17.27 1.24 7.94
CA GLY A 39 -17.64 -0.15 8.20
C GLY A 39 -17.35 -1.08 7.02
N ARG A 40 -16.60 -0.63 6.01
CA ARG A 40 -16.26 -1.43 4.83
C ARG A 40 -14.93 -2.14 5.03
N THR A 41 -14.87 -3.39 4.61
CA THR A 41 -13.62 -4.15 4.62
C THR A 41 -12.81 -3.82 3.37
N LYS A 42 -11.62 -3.25 3.57
CA LYS A 42 -10.69 -2.89 2.49
C LYS A 42 -9.29 -3.45 2.77
N PRO A 43 -8.51 -3.80 1.73
CA PRO A 43 -7.08 -4.06 1.89
C PRO A 43 -6.37 -2.81 2.44
N ILE A 44 -5.43 -2.98 3.37
CA ILE A 44 -4.66 -1.86 3.96
C ILE A 44 -4.02 -0.97 2.88
N ILE A 45 -3.45 -1.57 1.83
CA ILE A 45 -2.80 -0.82 0.75
C ILE A 45 -3.77 0.11 0.01
N LEU A 46 -5.04 -0.27 -0.12
CA LEU A 46 -6.05 0.55 -0.78
C LEU A 46 -6.34 1.81 0.04
N LEU A 47 -6.42 1.68 1.37
CA LEU A 47 -6.62 2.84 2.26
C LEU A 47 -5.47 3.86 2.14
N ILE A 48 -4.24 3.37 2.08
CA ILE A 48 -3.05 4.25 1.92
C ILE A 48 -3.09 4.96 0.55
N VAL A 49 -3.51 4.27 -0.51
CA VAL A 49 -3.66 4.86 -1.84
C VAL A 49 -4.79 5.88 -1.88
N GLU A 50 -5.96 5.58 -1.30
CA GLU A 50 -7.09 6.51 -1.18
C GLU A 50 -6.68 7.77 -0.41
N GLU A 51 -5.93 7.62 0.68
CA GLU A 51 -5.40 8.75 1.46
C GLU A 51 -4.43 9.60 0.62
N ALA A 52 -3.49 8.98 -0.09
CA ALA A 52 -2.54 9.69 -0.95
C ALA A 52 -3.25 10.47 -2.07
N ILE A 53 -4.26 9.88 -2.71
CA ILE A 53 -5.08 10.55 -3.73
C ILE A 53 -5.82 11.74 -3.12
N SER A 54 -6.40 11.57 -1.92
CA SER A 54 -7.10 12.66 -1.23
C SER A 54 -6.17 13.83 -0.86
N ALA A 55 -4.87 13.55 -0.65
CA ALA A 55 -3.83 14.56 -0.40
C ALA A 55 -3.35 15.27 -1.68
N GLY A 56 -3.89 14.92 -2.86
CA GLY A 56 -3.53 15.55 -4.14
C GLY A 56 -2.29 14.94 -4.80
N ILE A 57 -1.94 13.70 -4.47
CA ILE A 57 -0.90 12.95 -5.17
C ILE A 57 -1.46 12.42 -6.50
N GLU A 58 -0.73 12.66 -7.57
CA GLU A 58 -1.10 12.26 -8.95
C GLU A 58 -0.40 10.95 -9.36
N GLU A 59 0.83 10.72 -8.87
CA GLU A 59 1.61 9.53 -9.18
C GLU A 59 1.99 8.77 -7.91
N ILE A 60 1.66 7.48 -7.85
CA ILE A 60 1.96 6.61 -6.72
C ILE A 60 2.83 5.45 -7.21
N GLY A 61 4.03 5.33 -6.66
CA GLY A 61 4.91 4.18 -6.86
C GLY A 61 4.80 3.22 -5.67
N ILE A 62 4.62 1.92 -5.93
CA ILE A 62 4.62 0.90 -4.88
C ILE A 62 5.90 0.07 -5.02
N ILE A 63 6.70 0.01 -3.96
CA ILE A 63 7.93 -0.80 -3.93
C ILE A 63 7.58 -2.17 -3.37
N ILE A 64 7.81 -3.23 -4.15
CA ILE A 64 7.48 -4.62 -3.80
C ILE A 64 8.74 -5.48 -3.69
N GLN A 65 8.61 -6.69 -3.14
CA GLN A 65 9.71 -7.67 -3.19
C GLN A 65 9.86 -8.28 -4.58
N SER A 66 11.08 -8.67 -4.94
CA SER A 66 11.34 -9.40 -6.19
C SER A 66 10.51 -10.68 -6.33
N SER A 67 10.20 -11.36 -5.21
CA SER A 67 9.33 -12.54 -5.18
C SER A 67 7.90 -12.26 -5.67
N ASP A 68 7.44 -11.02 -5.50
CA ASP A 68 6.06 -10.62 -5.74
C ASP A 68 5.87 -10.13 -7.18
N ARG A 69 6.95 -10.06 -7.97
CA ARG A 69 6.94 -9.62 -9.36
C ARG A 69 5.94 -10.42 -10.21
N ASN A 70 5.77 -11.71 -9.93
CA ASN A 70 4.86 -12.57 -10.70
C ASN A 70 3.39 -12.38 -10.30
N LEU A 71 3.09 -11.71 -9.18
CA LEU A 71 1.72 -11.39 -8.78
C LEU A 71 1.12 -10.23 -9.60
N LEU A 72 1.97 -9.47 -10.29
CA LEU A 72 1.61 -8.26 -11.05
C LEU A 72 1.82 -8.41 -12.56
N LYS A 73 2.18 -9.61 -13.02
CA LYS A 73 2.19 -9.96 -14.44
C LYS A 73 0.83 -10.55 -14.81
#